data_AF-A0A1W1YTN1-F1
#
_entry.id   AF-A0A1W1YTN1-F1
#
_cell.length_a   1.000
_cell.length_b   1.000
_cell.length_c   1.000
_cell.angle_alpha   90.00
_cell.angle_beta   90.00
_cell.angle_gamma   90.00
#
_symmetry.space_group_name_H-M   'P 1'
#
loop_
_entity.id
_entity.type
_entity.pdbx_description
1 polymer ?
#
loop_
_entity_poly.entity_id
_entity_poly.type
_entity_poly.pdbx_seq_one_letter_code
_entity_poly.pdbx_strand_id
1 'polypeptide(L)'
;MLLVVTVTFGITLASAWGVVWLLGRFVSARLAIGAALALMAYLLYTGIDTMLVCSAEATYVAPLPGNSGEGSMIHACDGPGGMIAYFYSVFLVPTALVLLGVVTYRHWISKAEQKVQS
;
A
#
# COMPACT_ATOMS: atom_id res chain seq x y z
N MET A 1 -3.92 -5.46 -17.94
CA MET A 1 -3.58 -5.61 -16.50
C MET A 1 -2.85 -4.40 -15.94
N LEU A 2 -1.74 -3.94 -16.53
CA LEU A 2 -1.05 -2.70 -16.11
C LEU A 2 -2.00 -1.50 -15.91
N LEU A 3 -2.95 -1.29 -16.83
CA LEU A 3 -3.93 -0.21 -16.75
C LEU A 3 -4.84 -0.29 -15.50
N VAL A 4 -5.26 -1.49 -15.11
CA VAL A 4 -6.11 -1.67 -13.91
C VAL A 4 -5.29 -1.34 -12.66
N VAL A 5 -4.05 -1.82 -12.59
CA VAL A 5 -3.15 -1.57 -11.45
C VAL A 5 -2.85 -0.08 -11.31
N THR A 6 -2.52 0.60 -12.42
CA THR A 6 -2.22 2.04 -12.39
C THR A 6 -3.46 2.88 -12.05
N VAL A 7 -4.64 2.51 -12.55
CA VAL A 7 -5.89 3.21 -12.23
C VAL A 7 -6.26 3.02 -10.76
N THR A 8 -6.23 1.79 -10.24
CA THR A 8 -6.51 1.54 -8.81
C THR A 8 -5.53 2.31 -7.94
N PHE A 9 -4.23 2.27 -8.25
CA PHE A 9 -3.22 3.02 -7.50
C PHE A 9 -3.43 4.54 -7.54
N GLY A 10 -3.75 5.08 -8.73
CA GLY A 10 -4.07 6.49 -8.89
C GLY A 10 -5.27 6.92 -8.04
N ILE A 11 -6.31 6.10 -7.97
CA ILE A 11 -7.49 6.34 -7.13
C ILE A 11 -7.12 6.29 -5.64
N THR A 12 -6.30 5.32 -5.21
CA THR A 12 -5.90 5.22 -3.80
C THR A 12 -5.04 6.42 -3.38
N LEU A 13 -4.09 6.85 -4.21
CA LEU A 13 -3.29 8.04 -3.96
C LEU A 13 -4.14 9.32 -3.98
N ALA A 14 -5.03 9.47 -4.96
CA ALA A 14 -5.90 10.64 -5.07
C ALA A 14 -6.85 10.74 -3.87
N SER A 15 -7.41 9.62 -3.41
CA SER A 15 -8.28 9.59 -2.23
C SER A 15 -7.49 9.86 -0.94
N ALA A 16 -6.32 9.24 -0.75
CA ALA A 16 -5.44 9.53 0.38
C ALA A 16 -5.04 11.02 0.43
N TRP A 17 -4.63 11.57 -0.71
CA TRP A 17 -4.31 13.00 -0.83
C TRP A 17 -5.52 13.88 -0.52
N GLY A 18 -6.69 13.55 -1.07
CA GLY A 18 -7.94 14.26 -0.83
C GLY A 18 -8.31 14.29 0.65
N VAL A 19 -8.18 13.16 1.35
CA VAL A 19 -8.43 13.06 2.79
C VAL A 19 -7.46 13.92 3.59
N VAL A 20 -6.16 13.85 3.31
CA VAL A 20 -5.14 14.66 4.00
C VAL A 20 -5.39 16.15 3.77
N TRP A 21 -5.71 16.54 2.53
CA TRP A 21 -6.01 17.92 2.18
C TRP A 21 -7.27 18.44 2.89
N LEU A 22 -8.34 17.66 2.92
CA LEU A 22 -9.58 18.00 3.64
C LEU A 22 -9.34 18.15 5.14
N LEU A 23 -8.61 17.21 5.75
CA LEU A 23 -8.30 17.23 7.18
C LEU A 23 -7.44 18.45 7.55
N GLY A 24 -6.46 18.79 6.71
CA GLY A 24 -5.61 19.97 6.88
C GLY A 24 -6.39 21.29 6.75
N ARG A 25 -7.45 21.31 5.94
CA ARG A 25 -8.27 22.51 5.72
C ARG A 25 -9.26 22.79 6.84
N PHE A 26 -9.89 21.75 7.41
CA PHE A 26 -11.08 21.94 8.25
C PHE A 26 -10.95 21.57 9.73
N VAL A 27 -9.99 20.73 10.13
CA VAL A 27 -10.05 20.09 11.46
C VAL A 27 -8.98 20.62 12.42
N SER A 28 -7.74 20.19 12.28
CA SER A 28 -6.58 20.72 13.02
C SER A 28 -5.31 20.01 12.54
N ALA A 29 -4.17 20.71 12.58
CA ALA A 29 -2.89 20.15 12.14
C ALA A 29 -2.50 18.86 12.91
N ARG A 30 -2.91 18.73 14.18
CA ARG A 30 -2.64 17.54 14.99
C ARG A 30 -3.42 16.32 14.51
N LEU A 31 -4.68 16.50 14.14
CA LEU A 31 -5.52 15.41 13.60
C LEU A 31 -5.04 14.99 12.20
N ALA A 32 -4.55 15.91 11.39
CA ALA A 32 -3.95 15.58 10.10
C ALA A 32 -2.70 14.69 10.25
N ILE A 33 -1.81 15.00 11.21
CA ILE A 33 -0.64 14.17 11.52
C ILE A 33 -1.05 12.79 12.04
N GLY A 34 -2.04 12.73 12.95
CA GLY A 34 -2.55 11.47 13.48
C GLY A 34 -3.14 10.57 12.39
N ALA A 35 -3.92 11.14 11.48
CA ALA A 35 -4.49 10.41 10.34
C ALA A 35 -3.39 9.91 9.37
N ALA A 36 -2.37 10.73 9.11
CA ALA A 36 -1.24 10.32 8.28
C ALA A 36 -0.48 9.13 8.88
N LEU A 37 -0.20 9.16 10.18
CA LEU A 37 0.45 8.05 10.89
C LEU A 37 -0.41 6.78 10.88
N ALA A 38 -1.72 6.89 11.11
CA ALA A 38 -2.63 5.76 11.05
C ALA A 38 -2.67 5.15 9.64
N LEU A 39 -2.69 5.98 8.60
CA LEU A 39 -2.65 5.54 7.21
C LEU A 39 -1.32 4.83 6.88
N MET A 40 -0.19 5.37 7.36
CA MET A 40 1.11 4.72 7.20
C MET A 40 1.15 3.35 7.89
N ALA A 41 0.65 3.25 9.12
CA ALA A 41 0.58 1.98 9.84
C ALA A 41 -0.31 0.96 9.11
N TYR A 42 -1.45 1.40 8.57
CA TYR A 42 -2.33 0.56 7.77
C TYR A 42 -1.66 0.06 6.49
N LEU A 43 -1.00 0.94 5.73
CA LEU A 43 -0.27 0.55 4.52
C LEU A 43 0.84 -0.45 4.83
N LEU A 44 1.58 -0.24 5.92
CA LEU A 44 2.62 -1.16 6.35
C LEU A 44 2.02 -2.53 6.72
N TYR A 45 0.94 -2.55 7.49
CA TYR A 45 0.23 -3.78 7.86
C TYR A 45 -0.23 -4.55 6.61
N THR A 46 -0.91 -3.89 5.67
CA THR A 46 -1.39 -4.54 4.43
C THR A 46 -0.22 -5.06 3.56
N GLY A 47 0.90 -4.34 3.51
CA GLY A 47 2.09 -4.78 2.80
C GLY A 47 2.70 -6.04 3.41
N ILE A 48 2.83 -6.09 4.74
CA ILE A 48 3.35 -7.26 5.45
C ILE A 48 2.40 -8.45 5.31
N ASP A 49 1.11 -8.25 5.51
CA ASP A 49 0.09 -9.30 5.37
C ASP A 49 0.13 -9.92 3.96
N THR A 50 0.22 -9.08 2.93
CA THR A 50 0.36 -9.53 1.53
C THR A 50 1.63 -10.37 1.33
N MET A 51 2.76 -9.93 1.90
CA MET A 51 4.01 -10.71 1.82
C MET A 51 3.88 -12.06 2.52
N LEU A 52 3.25 -12.11 3.69
CA LEU A 52 3.02 -13.36 4.42
C LEU A 52 2.17 -14.32 3.61
N VAL A 53 1.06 -13.84 3.03
CA VAL A 53 0.20 -14.63 2.13
C VAL A 53 0.98 -15.13 0.91
N CYS A 54 1.81 -14.28 0.28
CA CYS A 54 2.63 -14.70 -0.85
C CYS A 54 3.73 -15.70 -0.47
N SER A 55 4.23 -15.66 0.76
CA SER A 55 5.25 -16.58 1.28
C SER A 55 4.67 -17.88 1.85
N ALA A 56 3.35 -18.07 1.81
CA ALA A 56 2.71 -19.29 2.28
C ALA A 56 3.20 -20.52 1.49
N GLU A 57 3.14 -21.67 2.15
CA GLU A 57 3.56 -22.95 1.57
C GLU A 57 2.83 -23.21 0.24
N ALA A 58 3.57 -23.69 -0.75
CA ALA A 58 2.99 -24.01 -2.05
C ALA A 58 1.99 -25.16 -1.92
N THR A 59 0.84 -25.00 -2.56
CA THR A 59 -0.18 -26.05 -2.64
C THR A 59 0.06 -26.92 -3.86
N TYR A 60 0.01 -28.24 -3.68
CA TYR A 60 0.08 -29.18 -4.79
C TYR A 60 -1.24 -29.22 -5.55
N VAL A 61 -1.20 -29.00 -6.86
CA VAL A 61 -2.35 -29.15 -7.74
C VAL A 61 -2.13 -30.36 -8.65
N ALA A 62 -2.98 -31.37 -8.45
CA ALA A 62 -2.98 -32.58 -9.27
C ALA A 62 -3.34 -32.26 -10.72
N PRO A 63 -2.79 -32.99 -11.70
CA PRO A 63 -3.14 -32.80 -13.10
C PRO A 63 -4.63 -33.11 -13.35
N LEU A 64 -5.20 -32.43 -14.34
CA LEU A 64 -6.57 -32.70 -14.80
C LEU A 64 -6.72 -34.17 -15.22
N PRO A 65 -7.87 -34.81 -14.96
CA PRO A 65 -8.10 -36.19 -15.35
C PRO A 65 -7.97 -36.34 -16.87
N GLY A 66 -7.10 -37.26 -17.30
CA GLY A 66 -6.80 -37.49 -18.72
C GLY A 66 -5.49 -36.84 -19.22
N ASN A 67 -4.83 -36.00 -18.41
CA ASN A 67 -3.47 -35.53 -18.70
C ASN A 67 -2.43 -36.40 -18.01
N SER A 68 -1.46 -36.93 -18.76
CA SER A 68 -0.27 -37.56 -18.21
C SER A 68 0.76 -36.50 -17.84
N GLY A 69 0.95 -36.24 -16.54
CA GLY A 69 1.97 -35.30 -16.06
C GLY A 69 2.15 -35.39 -14.56
N GLU A 70 3.31 -34.97 -14.07
CA GLU A 70 3.53 -34.71 -12.65
C GLU A 70 2.82 -33.40 -12.31
N GLY A 71 1.91 -33.40 -11.32
CA GLY A 71 1.22 -32.18 -10.89
C GLY A 71 2.19 -31.07 -10.47
N SER A 72 1.69 -29.84 -10.38
CA SER A 72 2.52 -28.66 -10.11
C SER A 72 2.34 -28.14 -8.69
N MET A 73 3.42 -27.65 -8.09
CA MET A 73 3.36 -26.84 -6.87
C MET A 73 3.07 -25.38 -7.26
N ILE A 74 2.00 -24.80 -6.72
CA ILE A 74 1.59 -23.43 -7.01
C ILE A 74 1.56 -22.64 -5.70
N HIS A 75 2.30 -21.53 -5.64
CA HIS A 75 2.18 -20.56 -4.56
C HIS A 75 0.95 -19.67 -4.79
N ALA A 76 0.39 -19.15 -3.69
CA ALA A 76 -0.76 -18.24 -3.75
C ALA A 76 -0.51 -17.02 -4.65
N CYS A 77 0.76 -16.60 -4.78
CA CYS A 77 1.14 -15.44 -5.59
C CYS A 77 1.64 -15.74 -7.02
N ASP A 78 1.64 -17.01 -7.46
CA ASP A 78 2.03 -17.37 -8.84
C ASP A 78 0.97 -16.97 -9.88
N GLY A 79 -0.27 -16.73 -9.43
CA GLY A 79 -1.34 -16.22 -10.28
C GLY A 79 -1.17 -14.73 -10.63
N PRO A 80 -1.85 -14.24 -11.69
CA PRO A 80 -1.74 -12.84 -12.11
C PRO A 80 -2.18 -11.84 -11.03
N GLY A 81 -3.20 -12.17 -10.22
CA GLY A 81 -3.59 -11.35 -9.07
C GLY A 81 -2.53 -11.34 -7.97
N GLY A 82 -1.87 -12.48 -7.77
CA GLY A 82 -0.79 -12.68 -6.83
C GLY A 82 0.47 -11.88 -7.14
N MET A 83 0.92 -11.91 -8.41
CA MET A 83 2.05 -11.11 -8.86
C MET A 83 1.79 -9.61 -8.71
N ILE A 84 0.55 -9.15 -8.94
CA ILE A 84 0.16 -7.75 -8.72
C ILE A 84 0.26 -7.38 -7.24
N ALA A 85 -0.28 -8.24 -6.36
CA ALA A 85 -0.22 -8.02 -4.92
C ALA A 85 1.24 -7.97 -4.42
N TYR A 86 2.10 -8.84 -4.94
CA TYR A 86 3.53 -8.83 -4.66
C TYR A 86 4.22 -7.54 -5.15
N PHE A 87 3.96 -7.12 -6.39
CA PHE A 87 4.49 -5.86 -6.91
C PHE A 87 4.03 -4.65 -6.08
N TYR A 88 2.77 -4.68 -5.64
CA TYR A 88 2.21 -3.66 -4.77
C TYR A 88 2.92 -3.61 -3.42
N SER A 89 3.11 -4.75 -2.76
CA SER A 89 3.78 -4.81 -1.45
C SER A 89 5.27 -4.45 -1.52
N VAL A 90 5.96 -4.83 -2.61
CA VAL A 90 7.42 -4.61 -2.75
C VAL A 90 7.77 -3.19 -3.18
N PHE A 91 7.02 -2.60 -4.13
CA PHE A 91 7.38 -1.30 -4.70
C PHE A 91 6.45 -0.18 -4.25
N LEU A 92 5.13 -0.39 -4.33
CA LEU A 92 4.17 0.69 -4.14
C LEU A 92 4.02 1.06 -2.67
N VAL A 93 3.95 0.07 -1.76
CA VAL A 93 3.84 0.33 -0.32
C VAL A 93 5.05 1.12 0.21
N PRO A 94 6.32 0.73 -0.03
CA PRO A 94 7.46 1.53 0.43
C PRO A 94 7.48 2.93 -0.18
N THR A 95 7.16 3.06 -1.46
CA THR A 95 7.12 4.37 -2.14
C THR A 95 6.05 5.27 -1.51
N ALA A 96 4.85 4.73 -1.25
CA ALA A 96 3.75 5.46 -0.61
C ALA A 96 4.12 5.88 0.82
N LEU A 97 4.78 5.00 1.59
CA LEU A 97 5.26 5.33 2.93
C LEU A 97 6.29 6.46 2.92
N VAL A 98 7.24 6.44 1.98
CA VAL A 98 8.24 7.51 1.83
C VAL A 98 7.57 8.83 1.47
N LEU A 99 6.67 8.84 0.48
CA LEU A 99 5.98 10.06 0.06
C LEU A 99 5.11 10.64 1.17
N LEU A 100 4.33 9.81 1.87
CA LEU A 100 3.53 10.24 3.02
C LEU A 100 4.41 10.76 4.16
N GLY A 101 5.55 10.11 4.43
CA GLY A 101 6.53 10.56 5.41
C GLY A 101 7.07 11.95 5.08
N VAL A 102 7.49 12.18 3.83
CA VAL A 102 8.00 13.48 3.36
C VAL A 102 6.92 14.57 3.47
N VAL A 103 5.70 14.29 3.02
CA VAL A 103 4.59 15.26 3.09
C VAL A 103 4.26 15.62 4.54
N THR A 104 4.17 14.62 5.41
CA THR A 104 3.88 14.81 6.84
C THR A 104 5.00 15.63 7.51
N TYR A 105 6.26 15.33 7.21
CA TYR A 105 7.42 16.06 7.71
C TYR A 105 7.43 17.53 7.27
N ARG A 106 7.19 17.80 5.98
CA ARG A 106 7.11 19.17 5.45
C ARG A 106 5.99 19.98 6.11
N HIS A 107 4.84 19.36 6.32
CA HIS A 107 3.73 20.01 7.01
C HIS A 107 4.08 20.36 8.45
N TRP A 108 4.77 19.46 9.15
CA TRP A 108 5.20 19.70 10.51
C TRP A 108 6.17 20.88 10.63
N ILE A 109 7.20 20.95 9.77
CA ILE A 109 8.16 22.07 9.76
C ILE A 109 7.45 23.41 9.52
N SER A 110 6.60 23.50 8.50
CA SER A 110 5.92 24.76 8.17
C SER A 110 5.09 25.31 9.33
N LYS A 111 4.54 24.42 10.17
CA LYS A 111 3.78 24.81 11.36
C LYS A 111 4.66 25.17 12.55
N ALA A 112 5.86 24.59 12.65
CA ALA A 112 6.83 24.95 13.67
C ALA A 112 7.34 26.39 13.45
N GLU A 113 7.65 26.76 12.21
CA GLU A 113 8.10 28.11 11.86
C GLU A 113 7.04 29.18 12.16
N GLN A 114 5.77 28.90 11.87
CA GLN A 114 4.66 29.81 12.18
C GLN A 114 4.52 30.11 13.68
N LYS A 115 4.85 29.14 14.56
CA LYS A 115 4.78 29.33 16.02
C LYS A 115 5.93 30.15 16.57
N VAL A 116 7.07 30.21 15.88
CA VAL A 116 8.24 31.00 16.33
C VAL A 116 8.02 32.49 16.04
N GLN A 117 7.20 32.81 15.04
CA GLN A 117 6.91 34.18 14.62
C GLN A 117 5.71 34.83 15.32
N SER A 118 4.93 34.06 16.09
CA SER A 118 3.75 34.52 16.85
C SER A 118 4.07 34.71 18.33
#